data_AF-A0A9E4N3G3-F1
#
_entry.id   AF-A0A9E4N3G3-F1
#
_cell.length_a   1.000
_cell.length_b   1.000
_cell.length_c   1.000
_cell.angle_alpha   90.00
_cell.angle_beta   90.00
_cell.angle_gamma   90.00
#
_symmetry.space_group_name_H-M   'P 1'
#
loop_
_entity.id
_entity.type
_entity.pdbx_description
1 polymer ?
#
loop_
_entity_poly.entity_id
_entity_poly.type
_entity_poly.pdbx_seq_one_letter_code
_entity_poly.pdbx_strand_id
1 'polypeptide(L)' 'MMMWTNEFEFDITTITVIDDDATHEDVIIDLSDEHVDIKQYNEHTGKYDLVTMTPKMMMELLEAFQHPEGMFQMDIIRDM' A
#
# COMPACT_ATOMS: atom_id res chain seq x y z
N MET A 1 -17.90 -1.06 -8.72
CA MET A 1 -17.88 0.34 -8.25
C MET A 1 -16.40 0.67 -8.10
N MET A 2 -15.95 1.60 -7.26
CA MET A 2 -14.58 1.52 -6.72
C MET A 2 -14.74 1.73 -5.22
N MET A 3 -14.32 0.75 -4.41
CA MET A 3 -14.57 0.75 -2.98
C MET A 3 -13.27 0.53 -2.21
N TRP A 4 -13.12 1.30 -1.13
CA TRP A 4 -12.05 1.14 -0.16
C TRP A 4 -12.48 1.65 1.21
N THR A 5 -11.82 1.17 2.26
CA THR A 5 -11.94 1.70 3.62
C THR A 5 -10.59 2.23 4.10
N ASN A 6 -10.63 3.20 5.02
CA ASN A 6 -9.46 3.67 5.76
C ASN A 6 -9.79 3.55 7.25
N GLU A 7 -9.00 2.76 7.96
CA GLU A 7 -9.12 2.52 9.39
C GLU A 7 -7.86 3.05 10.07
N PHE A 8 -8.05 3.82 11.14
CA PHE A 8 -6.96 4.45 11.87
C PHE A 8 -6.93 3.86 13.28
N GLU A 9 -5.93 3.03 13.54
CA GLU A 9 -5.64 2.49 14.85
C GLU A 9 -4.31 3.05 15.34
N PHE A 10 -4.12 3.07 16.67
CA PHE A 10 -3.05 3.77 17.40
C PHE A 10 -1.80 4.17 16.59
N ASP A 11 -1.07 3.21 16.05
CA ASP A 11 0.19 3.36 15.30
C ASP A 11 0.12 2.86 13.85
N ILE A 12 -1.06 2.43 13.38
CA ILE A 12 -1.25 1.84 12.06
C ILE A 12 -2.50 2.41 11.39
N THR A 13 -2.33 2.87 10.15
CA THR A 13 -3.45 3.10 9.24
C THR A 13 -3.60 1.90 8.32
N THR A 14 -4.77 1.28 8.34
CA THR A 14 -5.10 0.15 7.47
C THR A 14 -6.03 0.60 6.36
N ILE A 15 -5.61 0.40 5.11
CA ILE A 15 -6.42 0.64 3.92
C ILE A 15 -6.83 -0.72 3.35
N THR A 16 -8.13 -0.93 3.15
CA THR A 16 -8.63 -2.13 2.46
C THR A 16 -9.19 -1.72 1.11
N VAL A 17 -8.60 -2.22 0.03
CA VAL A 17 -9.09 -2.07 -1.35
C VAL A 17 -9.89 -3.31 -1.70
N ILE A 18 -11.18 -3.11 -2.00
CA ILE A 18 -12.13 -4.20 -2.17
C ILE A 18 -12.17 -4.65 -3.64
N ASP A 19 -12.14 -5.97 -3.87
CA ASP A 19 -12.48 -6.50 -5.18
C ASP A 19 -14.01 -6.57 -5.35
N ASP A 20 -14.55 -5.52 -5.98
CA ASP A 20 -15.99 -5.39 -6.21
C ASP A 20 -16.62 -6.53 -7.04
N ASP A 21 -15.81 -7.24 -7.84
CA ASP A 21 -16.26 -8.33 -8.71
C ASP A 21 -16.10 -9.72 -8.05
N ALA A 22 -15.55 -9.78 -6.83
CA ALA A 22 -15.31 -11.01 -6.05
C ALA A 22 -14.54 -12.10 -6.83
N THR A 23 -13.54 -11.66 -7.59
CA THR A 23 -12.64 -12.50 -8.39
C THR A 23 -11.32 -12.80 -7.70
N HIS A 24 -10.92 -11.95 -6.76
CA HIS A 24 -9.71 -12.01 -5.96
C HIS A 24 -10.02 -11.58 -4.51
N GLU A 25 -9.15 -11.95 -3.57
CA GLU A 25 -9.21 -11.46 -2.21
C GLU A 25 -8.91 -9.96 -2.13
N ASP A 26 -9.36 -9.28 -1.08
CA ASP A 26 -9.09 -7.86 -0.89
C ASP A 26 -7.59 -7.58 -0.68
N VAL A 27 -7.15 -6.40 -1.11
CA VAL A 27 -5.78 -5.92 -0.86
C VAL A 27 -5.79 -5.05 0.38
N ILE A 28 -4.93 -5.39 1.35
CA ILE A 28 -4.76 -4.67 2.59
C ILE A 28 -3.42 -3.96 2.57
N ILE A 29 -3.42 -2.68 2.93
CA ILE A 29 -2.21 -1.86 3.10
C ILE A 29 -2.16 -1.39 4.55
N ASP A 30 -1.19 -1.88 5.31
CA ASP A 30 -0.92 -1.40 6.66
C ASP A 30 0.25 -0.41 6.62
N LEU A 31 -0.02 0.82 7.06
CA LEU A 31 0.91 1.94 7.07
C LEU A 31 1.27 2.25 8.52
N SER A 32 2.53 2.07 8.89
CA SER A 32 3.10 2.51 10.16
C SER A 32 4.27 3.48 9.93
N ASP A 33 4.76 4.09 11.01
CA ASP A 33 5.95 4.94 10.96
C ASP A 33 7.24 4.16 10.64
N GLU A 34 7.26 2.84 10.86
CA GLU A 34 8.44 1.99 10.67
C GLU A 34 8.44 1.26 9.32
N HIS A 35 7.29 0.74 8.92
CA HIS A 35 7.13 -0.09 7.73
C HIS A 35 5.73 0.05 7.11
N VAL A 36 5.65 -0.28 5.83
CA VAL A 36 4.41 -0.40 5.06
C VAL A 36 4.33 -1.81 4.51
N ASP A 37 3.22 -2.49 4.78
CA ASP A 37 2.92 -3.82 4.24
C ASP A 37 1.77 -3.74 3.25
N ILE A 38 1.98 -4.22 2.03
CA ILE A 38 0.91 -4.49 1.07
C ILE A 38 0.72 -6.00 1.03
N LYS A 39 -0.49 -6.48 1.34
CA LYS A 39 -0.78 -7.90 1.47
C LYS A 39 -2.13 -8.28 0.88
N GLN A 40 -2.21 -9.51 0.38
CA GLN A 40 -3.45 -10.14 -0.10
C GLN A 40 -3.49 -11.58 0.42
N TYR A 41 -4.65 -12.04 0.89
CA TYR A 41 -4.77 -13.40 1.39
C TYR A 41 -4.73 -14.39 0.21
N ASN A 42 -3.99 -15.48 0.36
CA ASN A 42 -3.90 -16.54 -0.63
C ASN A 42 -4.53 -17.81 -0.05
N GLU A 43 -5.72 -18.16 -0.53
CA GLU A 43 -6.47 -19.32 -0.05
C GLU A 43 -5.76 -20.65 -0.29
N HIS A 44 -4.92 -20.74 -1.33
CA HIS A 44 -4.19 -21.98 -1.63
C HIS A 44 -3.08 -22.26 -0.62
N THR A 45 -2.41 -21.22 -0.14
CA THR A 45 -1.34 -21.34 0.86
C THR A 45 -1.83 -21.13 2.29
N GLY A 46 -3.03 -20.57 2.45
CA GLY A 46 -3.62 -20.21 3.74
C GLY A 46 -2.87 -19.06 4.44
N LYS A 47 -2.17 -18.22 3.67
CA LYS A 47 -1.28 -17.16 4.17
C LYS A 47 -1.43 -15.89 3.36
N TYR A 48 -0.95 -14.77 3.90
CA TYR A 48 -0.80 -13.55 3.13
C TYR A 48 0.43 -13.62 2.22
N ASP A 49 0.23 -13.32 0.95
CA ASP A 49 1.31 -12.88 0.07
C ASP A 49 1.53 -11.39 0.38
N LEU A 50 2.75 -11.03 0.77
CA LEU A 50 3.05 -9.69 1.30
C LEU A 50 4.34 -9.09 0.74
N VAL A 51 4.32 -7.77 0.57
CA VAL A 51 5.50 -6.95 0.28
C VAL A 51 5.65 -5.92 1.38
N THR A 52 6.75 -6.01 2.13
CA THR A 52 7.12 -5.01 3.14
C THR A 52 8.10 -4.02 2.56
N MET A 53 7.87 -2.73 2.83
CA MET A 53 8.73 -1.64 2.40
C MET A 53 8.85 -0.55 3.46
N THR A 54 9.82 0.35 3.29
CA THR A 54 9.91 1.55 4.13
C THR A 54 8.83 2.56 3.72
N PRO A 55 8.38 3.46 4.62
CA PRO A 55 7.47 4.55 4.25
C PRO A 55 8.00 5.41 3.10
N LYS A 56 9.34 5.58 3.01
CA LYS A 56 9.98 6.26 1.89
C LYS A 56 9.72 5.56 0.55
N MET A 57 9.88 4.24 0.51
CA MET A 57 9.61 3.44 -0.69
C MET A 57 8.13 3.48 -1.09
N MET A 58 7.21 3.54 -0.13
CA MET A 58 5.78 3.72 -0.42
C MET A 58 5.50 5.07 -1.09
N MET A 59 6.14 6.15 -0.62
CA MET A 59 6.03 7.47 -1.28
C MET A 59 6.61 7.44 -2.70
N GLU A 60 7.74 6.78 -2.91
CA GLU A 60 8.33 6.58 -4.25
C GLU A 60 7.37 5.79 -5.17
N LEU A 61 6.70 4.76 -4.65
CA LEU A 61 5.72 3.97 -5.41
C LEU A 61 4.49 4.80 -5.80
N LEU A 62 3.96 5.60 -4.88
CA LEU A 62 2.82 6.49 -5.16
C LEU A 62 3.18 7.52 -6.24
N GLU A 63 4.37 8.12 -6.17
CA GLU A 63 4.82 9.07 -7.19
C GLU A 63 5.06 8.40 -8.56
N ALA A 64 5.53 7.15 -8.57
CA ALA A 64 5.82 6.44 -9.81
C ALA A 64 4.58 6.32 -10.72
N PHE A 65 3.36 6.26 -10.16
CA PHE A 65 2.12 6.25 -10.94
C PHE A 65 1.86 7.55 -11.72
N GLN A 66 2.56 8.64 -11.41
CA GLN A 66 2.42 9.94 -12.08
C GLN A 66 3.44 10.18 -13.20
N HIS A 67 4.32 9.22 -13.47
CA HIS A 67 5.48 9.40 -14.36
C HIS A 67 5.51 8.37 -15.50
N PRO A 68 6.08 8.73 -16.67
CA PRO A 68 6.33 7.79 -17.77
C PRO A 68 7.54 6.88 -17.45
N GLU A 69 7.94 6.05 -18.41
CA GLU A 69 9.16 5.24 -18.27
C GLU A 69 10.40 6.13 -18.02
N GLY A 70 11.24 5.74 -17.06
CA GLY A 70 12.44 6.48 -16.73
C GLY A 70 13.01 6.16 -15.34
N MET A 71 14.10 6.84 -15.00
CA MET A 71 14.66 6.88 -13.65
C MET A 71 14.39 8.27 -13.06
N PHE A 72 13.71 8.29 -11.92
CA PHE A 72 13.34 9.52 -11.24
C PHE A 72 13.98 9.57 -9.85
N GLN A 73 14.25 10.77 -9.37
CA GLN A 73 14.67 11.04 -8.01
C GLN A 73 13.84 12.20 -7.49
N MET A 74 13.40 12.09 -6.24
CA MET A 74 12.65 13.13 -5.55
C MET A 74 13.46 13.64 -4.37
N ASP A 75 13.53 14.95 -4.21
CA ASP A 75 14.03 15.57 -2.99
C ASP A 75 12.84 15.83 -2.06
N ILE A 76 12.88 15.23 -0.86
CA ILE A 76 11.87 15.48 0.16
C ILE A 76 12.18 16.85 0.80
N ILE A 77 11.50 17.89 0.34
CA ILE A 77 11.52 19.20 1.00
C ILE A 77 10.55 19.11 2.18
N ARG A 78 11.08 18.98 3.40
CA ARG A 78 10.30 19.23 4.61
C ARG A 78 10.31 20.73 4.83
N ASP A 79 9.18 21.39 4.57
CA ASP A 79 8.99 22.76 5.07
C ASP A 79 9.11 22.70 6.60
N MET A 80 10.12 23.40 7.14
CA MET A 80 10.38 23.54 8.57
C MET A 80 9.45 24.55 9.22
#